data_AF-A0A1G2WZT2-F1
#
_entry.id   AF-A0A1G2WZT2-F1
#
_cell.length_a   1.000
_cell.length_b   1.000
_cell.length_c   1.000
_cell.angle_alpha   90.00
_cell.angle_beta   90.00
_cell.angle_gamma   90.00
#
_symmetry.space_group_name_H-M   'P 1'
#
loop_
_entity.id
_entity.type
_entity.pdbx_description
1 polymer ?
#
loop_
_entity_poly.entity_id
_entity_poly.type
_entity_poly.pdbx_seq_one_letter_code
_entity_poly.pdbx_strand_id
1 'polypeptide(L)'
;MDRKTLIAIVICGVVMLLYYPFILPLFSSKKPKPIEEINEQVISEKQADTKTAAESKLSTTPPTQTLQPQAEIPLQEVIIENELLKTVWTNEGASLKSIKLKQFKDAEAKNILELIKNAETEYHPLAIENILQKTNFQRHRYKIIEQSGNKIVFTIGLEDGINLTKTIELLPGKYNINMTVVLENNTDTEVALSYNIIASSMITHEGEPSTDMAAVTGLDTGNKRIKLVRTALKEFPSKNESVGIVWTGSTNKYFSTILKPASSDLVASINVQAFDILGTLTNEKADGGDFMVTLQTNKFQISPHNAVTHSYIYFLGPKKEEVLKQYENLDALLSYGWLTSISKVLLTFLNAVHRVVPNYGISIIILTIIIKAMLFPLTRKSQVSMFRMQQLQPMISQLKEKYKHDKQRMGK
;
A
#
# COMPACT_ATOMS: atom_id res chain seq x y z
N MET A 1 14.21 -26.33 10.26
CA MET A 1 13.50 -25.66 11.36
C MET A 1 14.48 -25.49 12.50
N ASP A 2 14.74 -24.25 12.93
CA ASP A 2 15.78 -23.96 13.93
C ASP A 2 15.36 -24.48 15.32
N ARG A 3 16.33 -24.87 16.15
CA ARG A 3 16.11 -25.46 17.49
C ARG A 3 15.30 -24.51 18.39
N LYS A 4 15.46 -23.20 18.18
CA LYS A 4 14.72 -22.13 18.86
C LYS A 4 13.25 -22.07 18.43
N THR A 5 12.96 -22.34 17.15
CA THR A 5 11.60 -22.40 16.62
C THR A 5 10.83 -23.60 17.16
N LEU A 6 11.50 -24.76 17.28
CA LEU A 6 10.91 -25.97 17.87
C LEU A 6 10.51 -25.73 19.34
N ILE A 7 11.39 -25.09 20.12
CA ILE A 7 11.12 -24.77 21.53
C ILE A 7 9.95 -23.79 21.67
N ALA A 8 9.85 -22.78 20.80
CA ALA A 8 8.74 -21.83 20.81
C ALA A 8 7.39 -22.51 20.49
N ILE A 9 7.37 -23.45 19.53
CA ILE A 9 6.16 -24.23 19.18
C ILE A 9 5.73 -25.11 20.35
N VAL A 10 6.67 -25.79 21.01
CA VAL A 10 6.37 -26.64 22.17
C VAL A 10 5.83 -25.81 23.34
N ILE A 11 6.42 -24.65 23.61
CA ILE A 11 5.94 -23.74 24.66
C ILE A 11 4.54 -23.21 24.31
N CYS A 12 4.29 -22.80 23.06
CA CYS A 12 2.94 -22.42 22.61
C CYS A 12 1.92 -23.55 22.77
N GLY A 13 2.30 -24.79 22.43
CA GLY A 13 1.46 -25.97 22.58
C GLY A 13 1.10 -26.24 24.05
N VAL A 14 2.08 -26.16 24.94
CA VAL A 14 1.88 -26.34 26.40
C VAL A 14 1.02 -25.22 26.97
N VAL A 15 1.24 -23.96 26.57
CA VAL A 15 0.42 -22.83 27.01
C VAL A 15 -1.01 -22.97 26.50
N MET A 16 -1.23 -23.40 25.26
CA MET A 16 -2.56 -23.70 24.73
C MET A 16 -3.25 -24.84 25.49
N LEU A 17 -2.54 -25.92 25.78
CA LEU A 17 -3.07 -27.06 26.54
C LEU A 17 -3.42 -26.69 27.99
N LEU A 18 -2.59 -25.87 28.64
CA LEU A 18 -2.87 -25.37 30.00
C LEU A 18 -4.00 -24.33 30.02
N TYR A 19 -4.22 -23.63 28.90
CA TYR A 19 -5.30 -22.64 28.76
C TYR A 19 -6.62 -23.25 28.24
N TYR A 20 -6.56 -24.45 27.67
CA TYR A 20 -7.69 -25.24 27.15
C TYR A 20 -8.85 -25.40 28.16
N PRO A 21 -8.64 -25.77 29.44
CA PRO A 21 -9.75 -25.90 30.41
C PRO A 21 -10.45 -24.57 30.73
N PHE A 22 -9.81 -23.43 30.44
CA PHE A 22 -10.37 -22.10 30.71
C PHE A 22 -11.27 -21.58 29.56
N ILE A 23 -11.16 -22.17 28.35
CA ILE A 23 -11.90 -21.77 27.13
C ILE A 23 -13.17 -22.60 26.90
N LEU A 24 -13.21 -23.86 27.35
CA LEU A 24 -14.37 -24.76 27.23
C LEU A 24 -15.74 -24.12 27.60
N PRO A 25 -15.88 -23.31 28.68
CA PRO A 25 -17.17 -22.71 29.00
C PRO A 25 -17.62 -21.57 28.06
N LEU A 26 -16.77 -21.08 27.14
CA LEU A 26 -17.13 -20.06 26.13
C LEU A 26 -17.71 -20.67 24.84
N PHE A 27 -17.45 -21.95 24.55
CA PHE A 27 -17.87 -22.61 23.30
C PHE A 27 -19.11 -23.50 23.42
N SER A 28 -19.71 -23.63 24.60
CA SER A 28 -20.97 -24.37 24.77
C SER A 28 -22.19 -23.49 24.44
N SER A 29 -22.26 -23.01 23.20
CA SER A 29 -23.50 -22.47 22.64
C SER A 29 -24.37 -23.63 22.14
N LYS A 30 -25.62 -23.70 22.60
CA LYS A 30 -26.65 -24.62 22.10
C LYS A 30 -26.70 -24.57 20.56
N LYS A 31 -26.56 -25.73 19.91
CA LYS A 31 -26.78 -25.88 18.46
C LYS A 31 -28.19 -25.39 18.07
N PRO A 32 -28.35 -24.59 17.01
CA PRO A 32 -29.64 -24.42 16.33
C PRO A 32 -30.01 -25.72 15.58
N LYS A 33 -31.30 -26.03 15.51
CA LYS A 33 -31.85 -27.14 14.71
C LYS A 33 -31.71 -26.85 13.20
N PRO A 34 -31.52 -27.88 12.34
CA PRO A 34 -31.52 -27.72 10.89
C PRO A 34 -32.90 -27.31 10.37
N ILE A 35 -32.91 -26.43 9.35
CA ILE A 35 -34.08 -26.06 8.55
C ILE A 35 -34.19 -27.09 7.41
N GLU A 36 -35.42 -27.51 7.14
CA GLU A 36 -35.83 -28.47 6.10
C GLU A 36 -35.47 -28.01 4.68
N GLU A 37 -34.97 -28.95 3.88
CA GLU A 37 -34.81 -28.83 2.42
C GLU A 37 -36.18 -28.82 1.75
N ILE A 38 -36.43 -27.82 0.90
CA ILE A 38 -37.50 -27.86 -0.10
C ILE A 38 -36.87 -28.34 -1.40
N ASN A 39 -37.37 -29.50 -1.86
CA ASN A 39 -37.17 -30.08 -3.18
C ASN A 39 -37.60 -29.12 -4.29
N GLU A 40 -36.82 -29.07 -5.36
CA GLU A 40 -37.35 -28.82 -6.71
C GLU A 40 -36.60 -29.71 -7.71
N GLN A 41 -37.23 -30.82 -8.08
CA GLN A 41 -37.02 -31.46 -9.37
C GLN A 41 -37.87 -30.70 -10.39
N VAL A 42 -37.41 -30.63 -11.66
CA VAL A 42 -38.11 -31.09 -12.88
C VAL A 42 -37.66 -30.29 -14.13
N ILE A 43 -36.86 -31.00 -14.95
CA ILE A 43 -36.99 -31.25 -16.41
C ILE A 43 -36.25 -30.38 -17.48
N SER A 44 -35.42 -31.16 -18.21
CA SER A 44 -35.08 -31.28 -19.63
C SER A 44 -34.75 -30.11 -20.57
N GLU A 45 -33.58 -30.30 -21.18
CA GLU A 45 -33.30 -30.43 -22.62
C GLU A 45 -33.81 -29.36 -23.59
N LYS A 46 -32.85 -28.77 -24.32
CA LYS A 46 -32.91 -28.86 -25.79
C LYS A 46 -31.53 -28.77 -26.47
N GLN A 47 -31.19 -29.89 -27.11
CA GLN A 47 -30.51 -30.11 -28.38
C GLN A 47 -29.50 -29.09 -28.93
N ALA A 48 -28.31 -29.65 -29.22
CA ALA A 48 -27.43 -29.25 -30.30
C ALA A 48 -28.00 -29.64 -31.67
N ASP A 49 -27.70 -28.85 -32.71
CA ASP A 49 -27.58 -29.35 -34.07
C ASP A 49 -26.49 -28.61 -34.86
N THR A 50 -25.42 -29.35 -35.12
CA THR A 50 -24.58 -29.50 -36.32
C THR A 50 -24.61 -28.45 -37.46
N LYS A 51 -23.44 -27.88 -37.84
CA LYS A 51 -22.65 -28.22 -39.06
C LYS A 51 -21.64 -27.13 -39.51
N THR A 52 -20.40 -27.60 -39.67
CA THR A 52 -19.53 -27.50 -40.85
C THR A 52 -18.96 -26.15 -41.33
N ALA A 53 -17.67 -25.99 -41.04
CA ALA A 53 -16.53 -25.63 -41.91
C ALA A 53 -16.64 -24.49 -42.95
N ALA A 54 -15.69 -23.56 -42.84
CA ALA A 54 -14.94 -23.04 -43.99
C ALA A 54 -13.54 -22.56 -43.54
N GLU A 55 -12.51 -23.10 -44.19
CA GLU A 55 -11.13 -22.62 -44.13
C GLU A 55 -10.92 -21.35 -44.98
N SER A 56 -9.80 -20.67 -44.68
CA SER A 56 -8.96 -19.86 -45.59
C SER A 56 -9.24 -18.35 -45.68
N LYS A 57 -8.28 -17.52 -45.21
CA LYS A 57 -7.19 -16.95 -46.03
C LYS A 57 -6.33 -15.96 -45.25
N LEU A 58 -5.00 -16.15 -45.37
CA LEU A 58 -3.99 -15.11 -45.20
C LEU A 58 -4.23 -13.97 -46.22
N SER A 59 -4.02 -12.72 -45.81
CA SER A 59 -3.46 -11.62 -46.63
C SER A 59 -3.10 -10.43 -45.73
N THR A 60 -1.80 -10.22 -45.48
CA THR A 60 -0.96 -9.12 -45.99
C THR A 60 -1.14 -7.77 -45.30
N THR A 61 -0.19 -7.48 -44.41
CA THR A 61 0.19 -6.17 -43.90
C THR A 61 0.67 -5.25 -45.05
N PRO A 62 0.22 -3.99 -45.14
CA PRO A 62 0.88 -2.98 -45.96
C PRO A 62 2.18 -2.50 -45.31
N PRO A 63 3.19 -2.08 -46.10
CA PRO A 63 4.51 -1.75 -45.59
C PRO A 63 4.50 -0.42 -44.80
N THR A 64 5.05 -0.50 -43.60
CA THR A 64 5.47 0.65 -42.79
C THR A 64 6.47 1.48 -43.58
N GLN A 65 6.08 2.72 -43.92
CA GLN A 65 7.02 3.73 -44.37
C GLN A 65 7.93 4.10 -43.20
N THR A 66 9.22 3.81 -43.37
CA THR A 66 10.31 4.15 -42.47
C THR A 66 10.46 5.67 -42.39
N LEU A 67 9.97 6.26 -41.31
CA LEU A 67 10.43 7.56 -40.85
C LEU A 67 11.92 7.45 -40.49
N GLN A 68 12.72 8.39 -40.97
CA GLN A 68 14.14 8.47 -40.65
C GLN A 68 14.33 8.59 -39.13
N PRO A 69 15.16 7.76 -38.48
CA PRO A 69 15.35 7.84 -37.04
C PRO A 69 16.11 9.13 -36.68
N GLN A 70 15.43 10.02 -35.96
CA GLN A 70 16.09 10.93 -35.04
C GLN A 70 17.05 10.10 -34.18
N ALA A 71 18.31 10.54 -34.03
CA ALA A 71 19.36 9.80 -33.34
C ALA A 71 18.82 9.20 -32.03
N GLU A 72 18.60 7.88 -32.04
CA GLU A 72 17.87 7.22 -30.99
C GLU A 72 18.75 7.20 -29.74
N ILE A 73 18.39 7.99 -28.72
CA ILE A 73 19.11 8.00 -27.44
C ILE A 73 19.15 6.54 -26.94
N PRO A 74 20.33 5.93 -26.70
CA PRO A 74 20.38 4.53 -26.30
C PRO A 74 19.74 4.35 -24.91
N LEU A 75 19.08 3.21 -24.71
CA LEU A 75 18.56 2.83 -23.39
C LEU A 75 19.74 2.65 -22.42
N GLN A 76 19.66 3.31 -21.27
CA GLN A 76 20.70 3.35 -20.26
C GLN A 76 20.10 3.12 -18.88
N GLU A 77 20.80 2.33 -18.08
CA GLU A 77 20.49 2.14 -16.67
C GLU A 77 21.57 2.74 -15.78
N VAL A 78 21.15 3.41 -14.71
CA VAL A 78 22.03 4.05 -13.75
C VAL A 78 21.71 3.55 -12.35
N ILE A 79 22.75 3.20 -11.60
CA ILE A 79 22.63 2.76 -10.21
C ILE A 79 23.10 3.89 -9.29
N ILE A 80 22.27 4.27 -8.33
CA ILE A 80 22.67 5.10 -7.19
C ILE A 80 22.33 4.39 -5.90
N GLU A 81 23.19 4.50 -4.90
CA GLU A 81 23.04 3.80 -3.63
C GLU A 81 23.56 4.57 -2.42
N ASN A 82 22.97 4.29 -1.26
CA ASN A 82 23.43 4.73 0.05
C ASN A 82 23.52 3.52 0.99
N GLU A 83 23.62 3.73 2.30
CA GLU A 83 23.73 2.67 3.31
C GLU A 83 22.46 1.81 3.44
N LEU A 84 21.31 2.35 3.03
CA LEU A 84 19.98 1.77 3.25
C LEU A 84 19.33 1.24 1.96
N LEU A 85 19.62 1.89 0.83
CA LEU A 85 18.95 1.75 -0.44
C LEU A 85 19.95 1.46 -1.56
N LYS A 86 19.57 0.59 -2.48
CA LYS A 86 20.16 0.48 -3.81
C LYS A 86 19.05 0.65 -4.83
N THR A 87 19.18 1.63 -5.71
CA THR A 87 18.15 1.98 -6.70
C THR A 87 18.69 1.87 -8.11
N VAL A 88 17.85 1.39 -9.03
CA VAL A 88 18.15 1.27 -10.45
C VAL A 88 17.20 2.18 -11.22
N TRP A 89 17.76 3.06 -12.02
CA TRP A 89 17.06 4.06 -12.82
C TRP A 89 17.24 3.75 -14.30
N THR A 90 16.23 4.05 -15.10
CA THR A 90 16.32 4.01 -16.55
C THR A 90 16.16 5.43 -17.11
N ASN A 91 16.87 5.73 -18.21
CA ASN A 91 16.65 6.98 -18.93
C ASN A 91 15.33 6.98 -19.73
N GLU A 92 14.68 5.84 -19.91
CA GLU A 92 13.31 5.76 -20.42
C GLU A 92 12.31 6.20 -19.33
N GLY A 93 11.54 7.24 -19.62
CA GLY A 93 10.65 7.89 -18.66
C GLY A 93 11.36 8.60 -17.49
N ALA A 94 12.71 8.64 -17.50
CA ALA A 94 13.55 9.09 -16.37
C ALA A 94 13.09 8.48 -15.04
N SER A 95 12.87 7.17 -15.01
CA SER A 95 12.02 6.49 -14.03
C SER A 95 12.76 5.47 -13.17
N LEU A 96 12.18 5.13 -12.02
CA LEU A 96 12.74 4.17 -11.06
C LEU A 96 12.31 2.74 -11.43
N LYS A 97 13.26 1.90 -11.83
CA LYS A 97 13.01 0.52 -12.27
C LYS A 97 13.00 -0.47 -11.11
N SER A 98 13.90 -0.29 -10.14
CA SER A 98 14.04 -1.21 -9.00
C SER A 98 14.58 -0.50 -7.76
N ILE A 99 14.18 -0.99 -6.59
CA ILE A 99 14.74 -0.60 -5.30
C ILE A 99 14.94 -1.82 -4.39
N LYS A 100 16.14 -1.91 -3.82
CA LYS A 100 16.49 -2.90 -2.79
C LYS A 100 16.74 -2.22 -1.46
N LEU A 101 16.06 -2.70 -0.42
CA LEU A 101 16.21 -2.22 0.96
C LEU A 101 17.29 -3.06 1.68
N LYS A 102 18.52 -2.54 1.74
CA LYS A 102 19.74 -3.28 2.16
C LYS A 102 19.63 -3.92 3.55
N GLN A 103 18.81 -3.35 4.44
CA GLN A 103 18.62 -3.84 5.81
C GLN A 103 17.52 -4.90 5.96
N PHE A 104 16.81 -5.24 4.88
CA PHE A 104 15.67 -6.16 4.92
C PHE A 104 15.91 -7.35 4.00
N LYS A 105 15.36 -8.49 4.40
CA LYS A 105 15.35 -9.71 3.61
C LYS A 105 13.96 -9.94 3.02
N ASP A 106 13.91 -10.66 1.91
CA ASP A 106 12.66 -11.15 1.33
C ASP A 106 11.94 -12.12 2.30
N ALA A 107 10.70 -12.48 1.96
CA ALA A 107 9.88 -13.38 2.77
C ALA A 107 10.53 -14.75 3.02
N GLU A 108 11.37 -15.22 2.09
CA GLU A 108 12.14 -16.46 2.21
C GLU A 108 13.43 -16.32 3.03
N ALA A 109 13.76 -15.09 3.45
CA ALA A 109 14.98 -14.73 4.14
C ALA A 109 16.29 -15.02 3.36
N LYS A 110 16.22 -15.17 2.04
CA LYS A 110 17.37 -15.53 1.17
C LYS A 110 18.03 -14.29 0.60
N ASN A 111 17.25 -13.41 -0.03
CA ASN A 111 17.78 -12.25 -0.75
C ASN A 111 17.49 -10.96 0.00
N ILE A 112 18.19 -9.89 -0.39
CA ILE A 112 17.83 -8.54 0.03
C ILE A 112 16.44 -8.24 -0.54
N LEU A 113 15.56 -7.68 0.28
CA LEU A 113 14.22 -7.32 -0.14
C LEU A 113 14.29 -6.29 -1.28
N GLU A 114 13.73 -6.66 -2.41
CA GLU A 114 13.47 -5.77 -3.54
C GLU A 114 12.03 -5.30 -3.43
N LEU A 115 11.82 -4.03 -3.07
CA LEU A 115 10.49 -3.48 -2.79
C LEU A 115 9.71 -3.21 -4.07
N ILE A 116 10.37 -2.77 -5.14
CA ILE A 116 9.77 -2.55 -6.46
C ILE A 116 10.51 -3.48 -7.43
N LYS A 117 9.76 -4.37 -8.08
CA LYS A 117 10.26 -5.37 -9.03
C LYS A 117 9.67 -5.09 -10.42
N ASN A 118 10.04 -3.96 -11.02
CA ASN A 118 9.32 -3.44 -12.18
C ASN A 118 9.99 -3.77 -13.51
N ALA A 119 10.59 -4.95 -13.66
CA ALA A 119 11.36 -5.27 -14.85
C ALA A 119 10.50 -5.49 -16.11
N GLU A 120 9.21 -5.81 -15.96
CA GLU A 120 8.35 -6.31 -17.06
C GLU A 120 7.26 -5.33 -17.51
N THR A 121 7.06 -4.21 -16.83
CA THR A 121 6.02 -3.21 -17.16
C THR A 121 6.64 -1.85 -17.46
N GLU A 122 6.03 -1.11 -18.38
CA GLU A 122 6.44 0.25 -18.75
C GLU A 122 6.04 1.32 -17.71
N TYR A 123 5.24 0.95 -16.70
CA TYR A 123 4.70 1.87 -15.69
C TYR A 123 5.61 1.95 -14.47
N HIS A 124 6.79 2.54 -14.66
CA HIS A 124 7.79 2.73 -13.62
C HIS A 124 7.48 3.92 -12.69
N PRO A 125 7.63 3.79 -11.36
CA PRO A 125 7.49 4.91 -10.44
C PRO A 125 8.35 6.10 -10.82
N LEU A 126 7.81 7.28 -10.53
CA LEU A 126 8.33 8.59 -10.87
C LEU A 126 8.39 8.91 -12.37
N ALA A 127 7.97 8.02 -13.27
CA ALA A 127 7.76 8.41 -14.66
C ALA A 127 6.70 9.52 -14.75
N ILE A 128 6.88 10.43 -15.70
CA ILE A 128 5.86 11.41 -16.07
C ILE A 128 5.12 10.86 -17.29
N GLU A 129 3.79 10.76 -17.24
CA GLU A 129 3.00 10.06 -18.27
C GLU A 129 2.34 10.99 -19.28
N ASN A 130 1.79 12.10 -18.78
CA ASN A 130 1.01 13.04 -19.56
C ASN A 130 1.60 14.43 -19.35
N ILE A 131 2.12 15.04 -20.41
CA ILE A 131 2.50 16.46 -20.46
C ILE A 131 1.83 17.03 -21.70
N LEU A 132 1.21 18.20 -21.59
CA LEU A 132 0.55 18.86 -22.73
C LEU A 132 -0.48 17.96 -23.44
N GLN A 133 -1.15 17.07 -22.69
CA GLN A 133 -2.11 16.09 -23.22
C GLN A 133 -1.48 15.01 -24.13
N LYS A 134 -0.15 14.98 -24.28
CA LYS A 134 0.57 13.91 -24.97
C LYS A 134 0.65 12.68 -24.06
N THR A 135 0.13 11.56 -24.54
CA THR A 135 0.18 10.26 -23.84
C THR A 135 1.48 9.52 -24.12
N ASN A 136 1.77 8.47 -23.35
CA ASN A 136 2.95 7.62 -23.51
C ASN A 136 4.30 8.34 -23.26
N PHE A 137 4.29 9.44 -22.53
CA PHE A 137 5.51 10.18 -22.23
C PHE A 137 6.50 9.38 -21.38
N GLN A 138 6.00 8.38 -20.63
CA GLN A 138 6.80 7.42 -19.87
C GLN A 138 7.73 6.56 -20.73
N ARG A 139 7.52 6.50 -22.06
CA ARG A 139 8.35 5.74 -23.02
C ARG A 139 9.43 6.59 -23.69
N HIS A 140 9.46 7.91 -23.43
CA HIS A 140 10.45 8.78 -24.03
C HIS A 140 11.81 8.62 -23.34
N ARG A 141 12.89 8.64 -24.11
CA ARG A 141 14.24 8.51 -23.59
C ARG A 141 14.85 9.88 -23.32
N TYR A 142 15.30 10.08 -22.09
CA TYR A 142 15.92 11.30 -21.62
C TYR A 142 17.44 11.23 -21.83
N LYS A 143 18.06 12.39 -22.03
CA LYS A 143 19.51 12.54 -21.96
C LYS A 143 19.92 12.62 -20.48
N ILE A 144 20.96 11.90 -20.11
CA ILE A 144 21.60 12.06 -18.80
C ILE A 144 22.69 13.11 -18.95
N ILE A 145 22.56 14.24 -18.26
CA ILE A 145 23.52 15.36 -18.33
C ILE A 145 24.44 15.44 -17.11
N GLU A 146 24.06 14.80 -16.01
CA GLU A 146 24.88 14.69 -14.81
C GLU A 146 24.61 13.33 -14.16
N GLN A 147 25.69 12.66 -13.75
CA GLN A 147 25.62 11.43 -12.98
C GLN A 147 26.77 11.41 -11.97
N SER A 148 26.42 11.22 -10.70
CA SER A 148 27.36 11.00 -9.60
C SER A 148 26.85 9.86 -8.72
N GLY A 149 27.59 9.50 -7.67
CA GLY A 149 27.24 8.36 -6.80
C GLY A 149 25.85 8.45 -6.15
N ASN A 150 25.31 9.66 -5.97
CA ASN A 150 24.04 9.90 -5.32
C ASN A 150 23.08 10.82 -6.10
N LYS A 151 23.46 11.32 -7.28
CA LYS A 151 22.65 12.26 -8.05
C LYS A 151 22.62 11.90 -9.54
N ILE A 152 21.45 12.02 -10.16
CA ILE A 152 21.25 11.85 -11.61
C ILE A 152 20.41 13.01 -12.12
N VAL A 153 20.79 13.61 -13.24
CA VAL A 153 20.02 14.65 -13.91
C VAL A 153 19.65 14.19 -15.31
N PHE A 154 18.34 14.02 -15.52
CA PHE A 154 17.74 13.68 -16.80
C PHE A 154 17.17 14.95 -17.44
N THR A 155 17.28 15.06 -18.77
CA THR A 155 16.68 16.17 -19.52
C THR A 155 16.10 15.70 -20.84
N ILE A 156 15.01 16.32 -21.27
CA ILE A 156 14.37 16.11 -22.57
C ILE A 156 13.74 17.40 -23.06
N GLY A 157 13.94 17.70 -24.34
CA GLY A 157 13.23 18.78 -25.04
C GLY A 157 11.95 18.22 -25.66
N LEU A 158 10.82 18.87 -25.41
CA LEU A 158 9.54 18.57 -26.02
C LEU A 158 9.40 19.34 -27.34
N GLU A 159 8.66 18.77 -28.30
CA GLU A 159 8.42 19.39 -29.60
C GLU A 159 7.72 20.76 -29.52
N ASP A 160 7.04 21.05 -28.41
CA ASP A 160 6.29 22.28 -28.20
C ASP A 160 7.14 23.41 -27.57
N GLY A 161 8.48 23.28 -27.61
CA GLY A 161 9.42 24.29 -27.10
C GLY A 161 9.60 24.28 -25.58
N ILE A 162 9.11 23.25 -24.90
CA ILE A 162 9.26 23.07 -23.45
C ILE A 162 10.43 22.14 -23.16
N ASN A 163 11.36 22.54 -22.30
CA ASN A 163 12.38 21.66 -21.77
C ASN A 163 11.96 21.13 -20.40
N LEU A 164 12.12 19.82 -20.21
CA LEU A 164 11.89 19.15 -18.93
C LEU A 164 13.22 18.64 -18.39
N THR A 165 13.57 19.06 -17.18
CA THR A 165 14.73 18.58 -16.45
C THR A 165 14.31 17.95 -15.13
N LYS A 166 14.75 16.72 -14.89
CA LYS A 166 14.45 15.94 -13.69
C LYS A 166 15.74 15.62 -12.96
N THR A 167 15.89 16.18 -11.76
CA THR A 167 17.01 15.88 -10.88
C THR A 167 16.57 14.89 -9.81
N ILE A 168 17.33 13.81 -9.68
CA ILE A 168 17.16 12.76 -8.68
C ILE A 168 18.34 12.85 -7.73
N GLU A 169 18.09 12.89 -6.43
CA GLU A 169 19.11 12.90 -5.40
C GLU A 169 18.77 11.91 -4.28
N LEU A 170 19.71 11.01 -3.98
CA LEU A 170 19.62 10.05 -2.88
C LEU A 170 20.40 10.57 -1.68
N LEU A 171 19.71 10.83 -0.57
CA LEU A 171 20.33 11.37 0.63
C LEU A 171 21.00 10.26 1.46
N PRO A 172 22.17 10.52 2.10
CA PRO A 172 22.83 9.55 2.95
C PRO A 172 21.97 9.22 4.19
N GLY A 173 21.99 7.96 4.63
CA GLY A 173 21.28 7.51 5.84
C GLY A 173 19.76 7.66 5.82
N LYS A 174 19.13 7.88 4.65
CA LYS A 174 17.68 8.08 4.53
C LYS A 174 17.01 7.11 3.55
N TYR A 175 15.70 6.88 3.76
CA TYR A 175 14.83 6.05 2.91
C TYR A 175 14.06 6.87 1.86
N ASN A 176 14.53 8.07 1.53
CA ASN A 176 13.87 8.92 0.54
C ASN A 176 14.80 9.36 -0.58
N ILE A 177 14.19 9.58 -1.74
CA ILE A 177 14.77 10.26 -2.88
C ILE A 177 14.18 11.67 -2.91
N ASN A 178 15.03 12.67 -3.09
CA ASN A 178 14.60 14.00 -3.46
C ASN A 178 14.51 14.06 -4.98
N MET A 179 13.40 14.58 -5.49
CA MET A 179 13.18 14.74 -6.91
C MET A 179 12.77 16.18 -7.19
N THR A 180 13.48 16.83 -8.11
CA THR A 180 13.15 18.16 -8.60
C THR A 180 12.82 18.08 -10.08
N VAL A 181 11.66 18.61 -10.45
CA VAL A 181 11.17 18.72 -11.81
C VAL A 181 11.19 20.19 -12.20
N VAL A 182 11.95 20.55 -13.23
CA VAL A 182 12.02 21.89 -13.80
C VAL A 182 11.41 21.83 -15.19
N LEU A 183 10.39 22.64 -15.45
CA LEU A 183 9.86 22.86 -16.79
C LEU A 183 10.18 24.28 -17.22
N GLU A 184 10.86 24.41 -18.34
CA GLU A 184 11.30 25.68 -18.92
C GLU A 184 10.57 25.90 -20.25
N ASN A 185 10.00 27.10 -20.41
CA ASN A 185 9.33 27.51 -21.64
C ASN A 185 10.28 28.34 -22.50
N ASN A 186 10.75 27.78 -23.61
CA ASN A 186 11.63 28.48 -24.56
C ASN A 186 10.88 29.16 -25.71
N THR A 187 9.55 29.20 -25.63
CA THR A 187 8.70 29.85 -26.64
C THR A 187 8.46 31.32 -26.28
N ASP A 188 8.00 32.09 -27.26
CA ASP A 188 7.64 33.49 -27.08
C ASP A 188 6.20 33.70 -26.53
N THR A 189 5.49 32.60 -26.25
CA THR A 189 4.10 32.63 -25.74
C THR A 189 3.97 31.95 -24.39
N GLU A 190 3.01 32.38 -23.59
CA GLU A 190 2.67 31.69 -22.35
C GLU A 190 2.13 30.28 -22.63
N VAL A 191 2.59 29.30 -21.87
CA VAL A 191 2.14 27.91 -21.98
C VAL A 191 1.46 27.50 -20.69
N ALA A 192 0.21 27.06 -20.79
CA ALA A 192 -0.53 26.44 -19.69
C ALA A 192 -0.42 24.92 -19.78
N LEU A 193 0.05 24.27 -18.72
CA LEU A 193 0.22 22.81 -18.71
C LEU A 193 -0.09 22.19 -17.35
N SER A 194 -0.25 20.88 -17.36
CA SER A 194 -0.32 20.01 -16.19
C SER A 194 0.37 18.71 -16.54
N TYR A 195 0.79 17.96 -15.54
CA TYR A 195 1.34 16.64 -15.74
C TYR A 195 0.96 15.62 -14.67
N ASN A 196 1.15 14.35 -15.04
CA ASN A 196 0.91 13.17 -14.21
C ASN A 196 2.25 12.53 -13.81
N ILE A 197 2.44 12.20 -12.53
CA ILE A 197 3.56 11.39 -12.05
C ILE A 197 3.05 10.08 -11.49
N ILE A 198 3.67 8.97 -11.89
CA ILE A 198 3.44 7.67 -11.26
C ILE A 198 4.01 7.71 -9.83
N ALA A 199 3.15 7.85 -8.83
CA ALA A 199 3.52 7.88 -7.43
C ALA A 199 3.89 6.49 -6.89
N SER A 200 3.30 5.43 -7.44
CA SER A 200 3.65 4.05 -7.07
C SER A 200 3.17 3.08 -8.14
N SER A 201 3.89 1.99 -8.33
CA SER A 201 3.53 0.88 -9.21
C SER A 201 4.28 -0.38 -8.77
N MET A 202 3.62 -1.54 -8.84
CA MET A 202 4.20 -2.89 -8.62
C MET A 202 5.09 -3.02 -7.37
N ILE A 203 4.55 -2.71 -6.19
CA ILE A 203 5.25 -2.99 -4.94
C ILE A 203 5.17 -4.49 -4.61
N THR A 204 6.23 -5.02 -4.00
CA THR A 204 6.32 -6.45 -3.67
C THR A 204 5.31 -6.84 -2.61
N HIS A 205 4.70 -8.01 -2.82
CA HIS A 205 3.74 -8.61 -1.90
C HIS A 205 4.47 -9.33 -0.76
N GLU A 206 4.00 -9.13 0.47
CA GLU A 206 4.46 -9.79 1.70
C GLU A 206 3.47 -10.88 2.17
N GLY A 207 2.33 -10.99 1.49
CA GLY A 207 1.25 -11.92 1.79
C GLY A 207 0.26 -12.03 0.64
N GLU A 208 -0.99 -12.35 0.96
CA GLU A 208 -2.04 -12.51 -0.05
C GLU A 208 -2.42 -11.13 -0.66
N PRO A 209 -2.32 -10.95 -1.99
CA PRO A 209 -2.38 -9.63 -2.64
C PRO A 209 -3.62 -8.80 -2.26
N SER A 210 -4.78 -9.48 -2.16
CA SER A 210 -6.08 -8.88 -1.85
C SER A 210 -6.20 -8.26 -0.46
N THR A 211 -5.29 -8.60 0.47
CA THR A 211 -5.32 -8.11 1.86
C THR A 211 -4.06 -7.36 2.26
N ASP A 212 -2.95 -7.62 1.58
CA ASP A 212 -1.65 -7.09 1.94
C ASP A 212 -1.45 -5.66 1.44
N MET A 213 -1.91 -5.36 0.23
CA MET A 213 -1.64 -4.08 -0.43
C MET A 213 -2.81 -3.09 -0.35
N ALA A 214 -2.48 -1.81 -0.31
CA ALA A 214 -3.44 -0.74 -0.47
C ALA A 214 -2.79 0.51 -1.05
N ALA A 215 -3.51 1.21 -1.93
CA ALA A 215 -3.23 2.60 -2.18
C ALA A 215 -3.52 3.42 -0.91
N VAL A 216 -2.76 4.49 -0.71
CA VAL A 216 -2.88 5.34 0.48
C VAL A 216 -2.70 6.80 0.12
N THR A 217 -3.48 7.65 0.78
CA THR A 217 -3.42 9.10 0.60
C THR A 217 -3.49 9.79 1.95
N GLY A 218 -2.64 10.81 2.14
CA GLY A 218 -2.70 11.71 3.27
C GLY A 218 -3.58 12.91 2.96
N LEU A 219 -4.59 13.14 3.79
CA LEU A 219 -5.44 14.32 3.72
C LEU A 219 -5.15 15.26 4.89
N ASP A 220 -4.84 16.51 4.61
CA ASP A 220 -4.78 17.56 5.63
C ASP A 220 -6.20 17.94 6.05
N THR A 221 -6.49 17.67 7.33
CA THR A 221 -7.78 17.99 7.96
C THR A 221 -7.75 19.31 8.72
N GLY A 222 -6.67 20.08 8.58
CA GLY A 222 -6.38 21.24 9.41
C GLY A 222 -5.73 20.86 10.74
N ASN A 223 -5.25 21.86 11.48
CA ASN A 223 -4.57 21.70 12.77
C ASN A 223 -3.35 20.75 12.73
N LYS A 224 -2.65 20.68 11.58
CA LYS A 224 -1.50 19.78 11.35
C LYS A 224 -1.85 18.29 11.54
N ARG A 225 -3.11 17.91 11.31
CA ARG A 225 -3.57 16.52 11.42
C ARG A 225 -3.81 15.93 10.05
N ILE A 226 -3.17 14.79 9.81
CA ILE A 226 -3.27 14.06 8.56
C ILE A 226 -4.16 12.85 8.76
N LYS A 227 -5.25 12.78 8.01
CA LYS A 227 -6.11 11.61 7.94
C LYS A 227 -5.59 10.70 6.84
N LEU A 228 -5.17 9.50 7.22
CA LEU A 228 -4.87 8.42 6.28
C LEU A 228 -6.17 7.92 5.65
N VAL A 229 -6.29 8.04 4.33
CA VAL A 229 -7.29 7.33 3.54
C VAL A 229 -6.64 6.06 2.99
N ARG A 230 -7.20 4.93 3.40
CA ARG A 230 -6.89 3.59 2.89
C ARG A 230 -8.23 2.99 2.46
N THR A 231 -8.50 3.00 1.16
CA THR A 231 -9.76 2.44 0.64
C THR A 231 -9.52 1.59 -0.60
N ALA A 232 -10.56 0.94 -1.10
CA ALA A 232 -10.56 0.22 -2.37
C ALA A 232 -10.48 1.20 -3.56
N LEU A 233 -9.90 0.75 -4.68
CA LEU A 233 -9.67 1.53 -5.91
C LEU A 233 -10.78 2.52 -6.31
N LYS A 234 -12.07 2.15 -6.14
CA LYS A 234 -13.22 2.96 -6.56
C LYS A 234 -13.60 4.12 -5.63
N GLU A 235 -13.06 4.16 -4.42
CA GLU A 235 -13.43 5.15 -3.40
C GLU A 235 -12.31 6.18 -3.12
N PHE A 236 -11.20 6.12 -3.87
CA PHE A 236 -10.13 7.09 -3.70
C PHE A 236 -10.62 8.50 -4.03
N PRO A 237 -10.26 9.52 -3.22
CA PRO A 237 -10.57 10.90 -3.54
C PRO A 237 -9.88 11.27 -4.84
N SER A 238 -10.66 11.28 -5.92
CA SER A 238 -10.15 11.48 -7.27
C SER A 238 -9.85 12.94 -7.57
N LYS A 239 -10.34 13.89 -6.77
CA LYS A 239 -10.10 15.34 -6.95
C LYS A 239 -9.71 16.01 -5.63
N ASN A 240 -8.79 16.96 -5.70
CA ASN A 240 -8.26 17.69 -4.55
C ASN A 240 -9.08 18.93 -4.15
N GLU A 241 -10.02 19.38 -5.01
CA GLU A 241 -10.77 20.65 -4.88
C GLU A 241 -11.48 20.88 -3.53
N SER A 242 -11.57 19.88 -2.64
CA SER A 242 -12.11 20.05 -1.27
C SER A 242 -11.49 19.11 -0.22
N VAL A 243 -10.39 18.42 -0.53
CA VAL A 243 -9.95 17.25 0.26
C VAL A 243 -8.59 17.45 0.95
N GLY A 244 -7.75 18.37 0.46
CA GLY A 244 -6.47 18.71 1.11
C GLY A 244 -5.40 17.63 0.98
N ILE A 245 -5.26 17.02 -0.19
CA ILE A 245 -4.30 15.95 -0.48
C ILE A 245 -2.86 16.49 -0.33
N VAL A 246 -2.06 15.84 0.52
CA VAL A 246 -0.66 16.22 0.78
C VAL A 246 0.37 15.24 0.22
N TRP A 247 0.01 13.97 0.06
CA TRP A 247 0.86 12.91 -0.48
C TRP A 247 0.02 11.70 -0.87
N THR A 248 0.56 10.85 -1.75
CA THR A 248 -0.09 9.60 -2.17
C THR A 248 0.92 8.52 -2.48
N GLY A 249 0.48 7.27 -2.52
CA GLY A 249 1.30 6.15 -2.96
C GLY A 249 0.68 4.82 -2.54
N SER A 250 1.50 3.83 -2.23
CA SER A 250 1.03 2.50 -1.85
C SER A 250 1.72 1.96 -0.60
N THR A 251 1.11 0.97 0.03
CA THR A 251 1.68 0.28 1.17
C THR A 251 1.32 -1.20 1.14
N ASN A 252 2.26 -2.05 1.56
CA ASN A 252 1.99 -3.42 1.97
C ASN A 252 1.96 -3.51 3.51
N LYS A 253 2.00 -4.71 4.11
CA LYS A 253 2.03 -4.87 5.57
C LYS A 253 3.19 -4.16 6.27
N TYR A 254 4.38 -4.11 5.69
CA TYR A 254 5.61 -3.63 6.37
C TYR A 254 6.24 -2.37 5.77
N PHE A 255 5.97 -2.07 4.50
CA PHE A 255 6.64 -1.04 3.71
C PHE A 255 5.64 -0.11 3.02
N SER A 256 6.12 1.06 2.63
CA SER A 256 5.35 2.03 1.84
C SER A 256 6.23 2.73 0.80
N THR A 257 5.59 3.10 -0.31
CA THR A 257 6.13 3.98 -1.34
C THR A 257 5.24 5.22 -1.41
N ILE A 258 5.77 6.41 -1.18
CA ILE A 258 4.97 7.63 -1.01
C ILE A 258 5.61 8.79 -1.76
N LEU A 259 4.85 9.40 -2.66
CA LEU A 259 5.19 10.65 -3.32
C LEU A 259 4.53 11.82 -2.57
N LYS A 260 5.38 12.69 -2.01
CA LYS A 260 4.97 13.93 -1.33
C LYS A 260 5.51 15.13 -2.11
N PRO A 261 4.67 15.95 -2.79
CA PRO A 261 5.10 17.24 -3.29
C PRO A 261 5.46 18.19 -2.13
N ALA A 262 6.36 19.14 -2.40
CA ALA A 262 6.73 20.17 -1.43
C ALA A 262 5.56 21.13 -1.13
N SER A 263 4.69 21.37 -2.12
CA SER A 263 3.44 22.11 -1.95
C SER A 263 2.23 21.22 -2.27
N SER A 264 1.27 21.15 -1.36
CA SER A 264 0.00 20.43 -1.57
C SER A 264 -0.88 21.08 -2.63
N ASP A 265 -0.73 22.39 -2.85
CA ASP A 265 -1.50 23.15 -3.85
C ASP A 265 -1.17 22.72 -5.27
N LEU A 266 -0.06 22.00 -5.45
CA LEU A 266 0.30 21.41 -6.74
C LEU A 266 -0.62 20.25 -7.13
N VAL A 267 -1.30 19.59 -6.19
CA VAL A 267 -2.07 18.37 -6.47
C VAL A 267 -3.47 18.71 -6.97
N ALA A 268 -3.84 18.21 -8.15
CA ALA A 268 -5.22 18.30 -8.66
C ALA A 268 -6.06 17.07 -8.31
N SER A 269 -5.46 15.89 -8.45
CA SER A 269 -6.19 14.62 -8.42
C SER A 269 -5.24 13.45 -8.19
N ILE A 270 -5.81 12.37 -7.66
CA ILE A 270 -5.15 11.07 -7.58
C ILE A 270 -5.97 10.09 -8.40
N ASN A 271 -5.28 9.30 -9.20
CA ASN A 271 -5.89 8.19 -9.91
C ASN A 271 -5.25 6.87 -9.44
N VAL A 272 -6.06 5.83 -9.32
CA VAL A 272 -5.58 4.48 -9.02
C VAL A 272 -6.15 3.54 -10.06
N GLN A 273 -5.29 2.81 -10.76
CA GLN A 273 -5.64 1.86 -11.81
C GLN A 273 -5.05 0.49 -11.48
N ALA A 274 -5.82 -0.57 -11.67
CA ALA A 274 -5.35 -1.92 -11.43
C ALA A 274 -4.64 -2.47 -12.69
N PHE A 275 -3.86 -3.53 -12.53
CA PHE A 275 -3.30 -4.29 -13.64
C PHE A 275 -4.03 -5.61 -13.82
N ASP A 276 -4.38 -5.97 -15.05
CA ASP A 276 -4.91 -7.30 -15.36
C ASP A 276 -3.81 -8.38 -15.29
N ILE A 277 -4.18 -9.64 -15.53
CA ILE A 277 -3.25 -10.78 -15.51
C ILE A 277 -2.14 -10.70 -16.58
N LEU A 278 -2.31 -9.84 -17.59
CA LEU A 278 -1.36 -9.60 -18.67
C LEU A 278 -0.48 -8.37 -18.39
N GLY A 279 -0.65 -7.70 -17.24
CA GLY A 279 0.08 -6.50 -16.87
C GLY A 279 -0.41 -5.23 -17.58
N THR A 280 -1.62 -5.24 -18.15
CA THR A 280 -2.22 -4.06 -18.79
C THR A 280 -3.13 -3.31 -17.82
N LEU A 281 -3.19 -1.98 -17.95
CA LEU A 281 -4.01 -1.14 -17.09
C LEU A 281 -5.50 -1.40 -17.31
N THR A 282 -6.22 -1.63 -16.21
CA THR A 282 -7.67 -1.81 -16.21
C THR A 282 -8.33 -0.95 -15.13
N ASN A 283 -9.54 -0.51 -15.43
CA ASN A 283 -10.41 0.19 -14.47
C ASN A 283 -11.28 -0.80 -13.65
N GLU A 284 -11.17 -2.10 -13.93
CA GLU A 284 -11.90 -3.15 -13.22
C GLU A 284 -11.16 -3.60 -11.96
N LYS A 285 -11.85 -4.36 -11.11
CA LYS A 285 -11.18 -5.03 -9.98
C LYS A 285 -10.27 -6.11 -10.57
N ALA A 286 -8.97 -5.97 -10.41
CA ALA A 286 -8.05 -7.04 -10.77
C ALA A 286 -7.87 -8.01 -9.60
N ASP A 287 -7.92 -9.31 -9.91
CA ASP A 287 -7.69 -10.39 -8.93
C ASP A 287 -6.21 -10.45 -8.47
N GLY A 288 -5.27 -9.92 -9.27
CA GLY A 288 -3.83 -9.93 -8.98
C GLY A 288 -3.37 -8.96 -7.89
N GLY A 289 -4.24 -8.05 -7.46
CA GLY A 289 -3.95 -7.08 -6.40
C GLY A 289 -2.97 -5.96 -6.77
N ASP A 290 -2.26 -6.06 -7.91
CA ASP A 290 -1.36 -5.02 -8.40
C ASP A 290 -2.10 -3.80 -8.95
N PHE A 291 -1.57 -2.63 -8.66
CA PHE A 291 -2.12 -1.35 -9.11
C PHE A 291 -1.04 -0.28 -9.22
N MET A 292 -1.37 0.75 -9.99
CA MET A 292 -0.64 1.98 -10.13
C MET A 292 -1.39 3.11 -9.43
N VAL A 293 -0.63 4.01 -8.80
CA VAL A 293 -1.13 5.27 -8.24
C VAL A 293 -0.47 6.41 -8.99
N THR A 294 -1.29 7.30 -9.55
CA THR A 294 -0.82 8.47 -10.31
C THR A 294 -1.29 9.74 -9.62
N LEU A 295 -0.37 10.69 -9.45
CA LEU A 295 -0.64 12.04 -8.97
C LEU A 295 -0.68 12.99 -10.16
N GLN A 296 -1.80 13.67 -10.35
CA GLN A 296 -1.95 14.71 -11.36
C GLN A 296 -1.81 16.08 -10.71
N THR A 297 -1.09 16.96 -11.38
CA THR A 297 -0.89 18.34 -10.94
C THR A 297 -2.01 19.27 -11.38
N ASN A 298 -2.23 20.35 -10.62
CA ASN A 298 -3.07 21.47 -11.06
C ASN A 298 -2.50 22.08 -12.34
N LYS A 299 -3.35 22.71 -13.15
CA LYS A 299 -2.89 23.49 -14.29
C LYS A 299 -2.10 24.69 -13.79
N PHE A 300 -0.94 24.92 -14.37
CA PHE A 300 -0.10 26.09 -14.11
C PHE A 300 0.36 26.71 -15.42
N GLN A 301 0.73 27.99 -15.35
CA GLN A 301 1.23 28.76 -16.49
C GLN A 301 2.74 28.96 -16.35
N ILE A 302 3.44 28.90 -17.48
CA ILE A 302 4.84 29.27 -17.59
C ILE A 302 4.96 30.40 -18.60
N SER A 303 5.39 31.57 -18.14
CA SER A 303 5.66 32.71 -19.01
C SER A 303 6.77 32.42 -20.03
N PRO A 304 6.81 33.15 -21.15
CA PRO A 304 7.91 33.05 -22.13
C PRO A 304 9.28 33.15 -21.46
N HIS A 305 10.23 32.31 -21.90
CA HIS A 305 11.62 32.29 -21.43
C HIS A 305 11.77 32.18 -19.91
N ASN A 306 10.83 31.50 -19.25
CA ASN A 306 10.80 31.31 -17.81
C ASN A 306 10.66 29.83 -17.46
N ALA A 307 10.90 29.49 -16.19
CA ALA A 307 10.84 28.12 -15.70
C ALA A 307 10.03 28.02 -14.40
N VAL A 308 9.36 26.89 -14.24
CA VAL A 308 8.72 26.49 -12.98
C VAL A 308 9.44 25.30 -12.38
N THR A 309 9.58 25.29 -11.05
CA THR A 309 10.26 24.22 -10.31
C THR A 309 9.30 23.57 -9.33
N HIS A 310 9.15 22.25 -9.44
CA HIS A 310 8.38 21.43 -8.51
C HIS A 310 9.30 20.43 -7.79
N SER A 311 9.28 20.47 -6.47
CA SER A 311 10.09 19.57 -5.63
C SER A 311 9.22 18.51 -4.99
N TYR A 312 9.76 17.30 -4.86
CA TYR A 312 9.10 16.13 -4.33
C TYR A 312 10.04 15.35 -3.41
N ILE A 313 9.46 14.75 -2.38
CA ILE A 313 10.08 13.72 -1.56
C ILE A 313 9.41 12.40 -1.94
N TYR A 314 10.21 11.43 -2.35
CA TYR A 314 9.74 10.08 -2.62
C TYR A 314 10.27 9.11 -1.56
N PHE A 315 9.42 8.77 -0.60
CA PHE A 315 9.73 7.83 0.48
C PHE A 315 9.52 6.39 0.03
N LEU A 316 10.49 5.53 0.32
CA LEU A 316 10.54 4.13 -0.11
C LEU A 316 11.15 3.29 1.01
N GLY A 317 10.35 2.95 2.01
CA GLY A 317 10.93 2.44 3.24
C GLY A 317 9.98 1.71 4.17
N PRO A 318 10.51 1.26 5.32
CA PRO A 318 9.75 0.52 6.31
C PRO A 318 8.79 1.44 7.07
N LYS A 319 7.64 0.91 7.44
CA LYS A 319 6.68 1.55 8.34
C LYS A 319 7.14 1.43 9.80
N LYS A 320 8.28 2.04 10.11
CA LYS A 320 8.82 2.17 11.46
C LYS A 320 8.61 3.59 11.95
N GLU A 321 8.16 3.75 13.19
CA GLU A 321 7.89 5.07 13.77
C GLU A 321 9.11 5.99 13.75
N GLU A 322 10.28 5.45 14.12
CA GLU A 322 11.56 6.18 14.12
C GLU A 322 12.01 6.64 12.73
N VAL A 323 11.58 5.93 11.68
CA VAL A 323 11.87 6.29 10.28
C VAL A 323 10.86 7.31 9.79
N LEU A 324 9.57 7.04 9.98
CA LEU A 324 8.49 7.89 9.46
C LEU A 324 8.46 9.28 10.10
N LYS A 325 8.82 9.41 11.38
CA LYS A 325 8.90 10.70 12.08
C LYS A 325 9.96 11.66 11.51
N GLN A 326 10.91 11.16 10.73
CA GLN A 326 11.90 12.01 10.05
C GLN A 326 11.30 12.76 8.85
N TYR A 327 10.11 12.35 8.44
CA TYR A 327 9.38 12.90 7.30
C TYR A 327 8.09 13.52 7.80
N GLU A 328 7.90 14.80 7.46
CA GLU A 328 6.68 15.51 7.81
C GLU A 328 5.44 14.75 7.29
N ASN A 329 4.46 14.54 8.16
CA ASN A 329 3.14 14.00 7.84
C ASN A 329 3.11 12.52 7.40
N LEU A 330 4.23 11.78 7.44
CA LEU A 330 4.26 10.35 7.10
C LEU A 330 4.01 9.41 8.28
N ASP A 331 4.03 9.91 9.52
CA ASP A 331 3.66 9.13 10.71
C ASP A 331 2.21 8.65 10.69
N ALA A 332 1.34 9.32 9.92
CA ALA A 332 -0.04 8.92 9.66
C ALA A 332 -0.17 7.54 8.99
N LEU A 333 0.90 7.02 8.35
CA LEU A 333 0.94 5.64 7.82
C LEU A 333 0.86 4.59 8.93
N LEU A 334 1.17 4.95 10.18
CA LEU A 334 0.99 4.13 11.38
C LEU A 334 -0.40 4.35 12.00
N SER A 335 -1.46 4.20 11.20
CA SER A 335 -2.83 4.21 11.72
C SER A 335 -3.23 2.83 12.20
N TYR A 336 -3.46 2.66 13.51
CA TYR A 336 -4.00 1.43 14.10
C TYR A 336 -5.53 1.54 14.31
N GLY A 337 -6.20 2.41 13.54
CA GLY A 337 -7.63 2.68 13.68
C GLY A 337 -7.99 3.34 15.01
N TRP A 338 -9.19 3.05 15.52
CA TRP A 338 -9.69 3.60 16.80
C TRP A 338 -8.83 3.21 18.02
N LEU A 339 -8.05 2.12 17.91
CA LEU A 339 -7.14 1.65 18.96
C LEU A 339 -5.74 2.28 18.89
N THR A 340 -5.50 3.26 18.01
CA THR A 340 -4.17 3.89 17.83
C THR A 340 -3.50 4.33 19.12
N SER A 341 -4.23 4.97 20.03
CA SER A 341 -3.68 5.40 21.31
C SER A 341 -3.21 4.21 22.17
N ILE A 342 -4.01 3.15 22.23
CA ILE A 342 -3.71 1.94 23.00
C ILE A 342 -2.53 1.19 22.36
N SER A 343 -2.54 1.03 21.04
CA SER A 343 -1.47 0.37 20.27
C SER A 343 -0.13 1.08 20.43
N LYS A 344 -0.11 2.43 20.39
CA LYS A 344 1.12 3.20 20.61
C LYS A 344 1.69 3.00 22.02
N VAL A 345 0.84 3.02 23.05
CA VAL A 345 1.27 2.75 24.44
C VAL A 345 1.83 1.33 24.57
N LEU A 346 1.12 0.35 24.02
CA LEU A 346 1.52 -1.05 24.05
C LEU A 346 2.84 -1.30 23.32
N LEU A 347 3.02 -0.72 22.14
CA LEU A 347 4.23 -0.83 21.33
C LEU A 347 5.42 -0.15 22.03
N THR A 348 5.21 1.02 22.62
CA THR A 348 6.24 1.72 23.40
C THR A 348 6.72 0.85 24.56
N PHE A 349 5.78 0.21 25.28
CA PHE A 349 6.11 -0.68 26.38
C PHE A 349 6.83 -1.94 25.89
N LEU A 350 6.36 -2.56 24.80
CA LEU A 350 6.99 -3.73 24.21
C LEU A 350 8.44 -3.42 23.81
N ASN A 351 8.69 -2.27 23.17
CA ASN A 351 10.02 -1.82 22.79
C ASN A 351 10.90 -1.53 24.01
N ALA A 352 10.34 -0.97 25.08
CA ALA A 352 11.07 -0.76 26.34
C ALA A 352 11.53 -2.09 26.96
N VAL A 353 10.66 -3.11 26.97
CA VAL A 353 11.04 -4.46 27.43
C VAL A 353 12.09 -5.08 26.49
N HIS A 354 11.91 -4.92 25.18
CA HIS A 354 12.83 -5.48 24.18
C HIS A 354 14.25 -4.88 24.27
N ARG A 355 14.39 -3.62 24.72
CA ARG A 355 15.70 -3.00 24.97
C ARG A 355 16.48 -3.72 26.06
N VAL A 356 15.80 -4.31 27.04
CA VAL A 356 16.42 -5.07 28.14
C VAL A 356 16.59 -6.55 27.76
N VAL A 357 15.58 -7.11 27.08
CA VAL A 357 15.57 -8.50 26.63
C VAL A 357 15.40 -8.52 25.11
N PRO A 358 16.49 -8.63 24.33
CA PRO A 358 16.46 -8.52 22.86
C PRO A 358 15.92 -9.80 22.20
N ASN A 359 14.72 -10.21 22.62
CA ASN A 359 13.93 -11.30 22.08
C ASN A 359 12.45 -10.92 22.17
N TYR A 360 11.83 -10.68 21.02
CA TYR A 360 10.42 -10.29 20.95
C TYR A 360 9.48 -11.32 21.58
N GLY A 361 9.76 -12.62 21.47
CA GLY A 361 8.93 -13.66 22.09
C GLY A 361 8.88 -13.54 23.61
N ILE A 362 10.05 -13.34 24.24
CA ILE A 362 10.14 -13.14 25.70
C ILE A 362 9.55 -11.78 26.09
N SER A 363 9.79 -10.75 25.27
CA SER A 363 9.25 -9.40 25.51
C SER A 363 7.71 -9.42 25.52
N ILE A 364 7.09 -10.17 24.60
CA ILE A 364 5.64 -10.36 24.57
C ILE A 364 5.16 -11.11 25.81
N ILE A 365 5.84 -12.17 26.23
CA ILE A 365 5.48 -12.91 27.46
C ILE A 365 5.51 -11.96 28.67
N ILE A 366 6.58 -11.19 28.85
CA ILE A 366 6.70 -10.22 29.95
C ILE A 366 5.57 -9.19 29.88
N LEU A 367 5.31 -8.62 28.71
CA LEU A 367 4.23 -7.66 28.49
C LEU A 367 2.86 -8.26 28.87
N THR A 368 2.58 -9.51 28.47
CA THR A 368 1.32 -10.19 28.81
C THR A 368 1.16 -10.40 30.32
N ILE A 369 2.24 -10.73 31.04
CA ILE A 369 2.22 -10.88 32.50
C ILE A 369 1.88 -9.56 33.17
N ILE A 370 2.49 -8.46 32.70
CA ILE A 370 2.30 -7.12 33.27
C ILE A 370 0.86 -6.64 33.04
N ILE A 371 0.32 -6.83 31.82
CA ILE A 371 -1.09 -6.49 31.53
C ILE A 371 -2.02 -7.33 32.40
N LYS A 372 -1.78 -8.64 32.53
CA LYS A 372 -2.59 -9.52 33.40
C LYS A 372 -2.53 -9.08 34.87
N ALA A 373 -1.37 -8.69 35.37
CA ALA A 373 -1.22 -8.19 36.73
C ALA A 373 -1.98 -6.87 36.95
N MET A 374 -1.90 -5.94 35.99
CA MET A 374 -2.64 -4.67 36.04
C MET A 374 -4.16 -4.87 35.97
N LEU A 375 -4.63 -5.81 35.13
CA LEU A 375 -6.05 -6.12 34.98
C LEU A 375 -6.57 -7.11 36.04
N PHE A 376 -5.70 -7.73 36.84
CA PHE A 376 -6.07 -8.71 37.87
C PHE A 376 -7.23 -8.29 38.80
N PRO A 377 -7.27 -7.07 39.37
CA PRO A 377 -8.40 -6.67 40.23
C PRO A 377 -9.73 -6.62 39.46
N LEU A 378 -9.69 -6.20 38.19
CA LEU A 378 -10.86 -6.19 37.32
C LEU A 378 -11.30 -7.62 36.95
N THR A 379 -10.34 -8.47 36.57
CA THR A 379 -10.57 -9.87 36.26
C THR A 379 -11.16 -10.61 37.45
N ARG A 380 -10.64 -10.40 38.66
CA ARG A 380 -11.17 -10.99 39.89
C ARG A 380 -12.62 -10.57 40.15
N LYS A 381 -12.95 -9.28 39.99
CA LYS A 381 -14.33 -8.79 40.13
C LYS A 381 -15.27 -9.45 39.12
N SER A 382 -14.85 -9.56 37.86
CA SER A 382 -15.61 -10.24 36.80
C SER A 382 -15.86 -11.71 37.14
N GLN A 383 -14.83 -12.44 37.57
CA GLN A 383 -14.93 -13.84 37.97
C GLN A 383 -15.88 -14.06 39.14
N VAL A 384 -15.80 -13.22 40.18
CA VAL A 384 -16.73 -13.28 41.32
C VAL A 384 -18.18 -13.04 40.88
N SER A 385 -18.42 -12.09 39.96
CA SER A 385 -19.75 -11.84 39.39
C SER A 385 -20.27 -13.06 38.62
N MET A 386 -19.42 -13.70 37.82
CA MET A 386 -19.79 -14.89 37.06
C MET A 386 -20.12 -16.07 37.99
N PHE A 387 -19.34 -16.26 39.05
CA PHE A 387 -19.61 -17.30 40.05
C PHE A 387 -20.95 -17.08 40.77
N ARG A 388 -21.28 -15.82 41.14
CA ARG A 388 -22.60 -15.49 41.71
C ARG A 388 -23.73 -15.76 40.71
N MET A 389 -23.54 -15.43 39.44
CA MET A 389 -24.53 -15.72 38.41
C MET A 389 -24.75 -17.23 38.24
N GLN A 390 -23.69 -18.04 38.28
CA GLN A 390 -23.79 -19.51 38.25
C GLN A 390 -24.61 -20.04 39.42
N GLN A 391 -24.44 -19.51 40.63
CA GLN A 391 -25.27 -19.89 41.79
C GLN A 391 -26.74 -19.51 41.62
N LEU A 392 -27.04 -18.43 40.90
CA LEU A 392 -28.40 -17.97 40.65
C LEU A 392 -29.09 -18.72 39.47
N GLN A 393 -28.34 -19.36 38.58
CA GLN A 393 -28.90 -20.13 37.45
C GLN A 393 -29.99 -21.16 37.84
N PRO A 394 -29.85 -21.99 38.89
CA PRO A 394 -30.90 -22.93 39.27
C PRO A 394 -32.19 -22.22 39.70
N MET A 395 -32.10 -21.13 40.47
CA MET A 395 -33.26 -20.35 40.89
C MET A 395 -33.91 -19.62 39.71
N ILE A 396 -33.12 -19.08 38.78
CA ILE A 396 -33.60 -18.48 37.53
C ILE A 396 -34.33 -19.53 36.68
N SER A 397 -33.88 -20.78 36.70
CA SER A 397 -34.50 -21.88 35.94
C SER A 397 -35.85 -22.30 36.54
N GLN A 398 -35.92 -22.40 37.87
CA GLN A 398 -37.18 -22.62 38.60
C GLN A 398 -38.19 -21.48 38.38
N LEU A 399 -37.71 -20.22 38.36
CA LEU A 399 -38.55 -19.06 38.06
C LEU A 399 -39.07 -19.09 36.61
N LYS A 400 -38.22 -19.49 35.66
CA LYS A 400 -38.61 -19.68 34.24
C LYS A 400 -39.67 -20.77 34.06
N GLU A 401 -39.58 -21.86 34.82
CA GLU A 401 -40.59 -22.91 34.81
C GLU A 401 -41.91 -22.44 35.43
N LYS A 402 -41.86 -21.69 36.53
CA LYS A 402 -43.04 -21.17 37.22
C LYS A 402 -43.80 -20.10 36.42
N TYR A 403 -43.10 -19.27 35.65
CA TYR A 403 -43.70 -18.14 34.89
C TYR A 403 -43.66 -18.35 33.36
N LYS A 404 -43.64 -19.60 32.90
CA LYS A 404 -43.51 -19.99 31.48
C LYS A 404 -44.52 -19.32 30.52
N HIS A 405 -45.68 -18.89 31.04
CA HIS A 405 -46.76 -18.27 30.28
C HIS A 405 -46.92 -16.74 30.49
N ASP A 406 -46.09 -16.11 31.33
CA ASP A 406 -46.15 -14.66 31.60
C ASP A 406 -44.76 -14.02 31.49
N LYS A 407 -44.40 -13.62 30.26
CA LYS A 407 -43.12 -13.00 29.94
C LYS A 407 -42.94 -11.62 30.60
N GLN A 408 -44.02 -10.92 30.95
CA GLN A 408 -43.95 -9.60 31.60
C GLN A 408 -43.56 -9.72 33.07
N ARG A 409 -44.07 -10.75 33.78
CA ARG A 409 -43.67 -11.02 35.17
C ARG A 409 -42.28 -11.66 35.30
N MET A 410 -41.78 -12.34 34.26
CA MET A 410 -40.44 -12.96 34.26
C MET A 410 -39.29 -11.93 34.12
N GLY A 411 -39.54 -10.78 33.50
CA GLY A 411 -38.52 -9.74 33.26
C GLY A 411 -38.37 -8.70 34.38
N LYS A 412 -39.24 -8.75 35.39
CA LYS A 412 -39.17 -7.95 36.63
C LYS A 412 -38.59 -8.81 37.73
#